data_AF-A0A7Y6UDQ1-F1
#
_entry.id   AF-A0A7Y6UDQ1-F1
#
_cell.length_a   1.000
_cell.length_b   1.000
_cell.length_c   1.000
_cell.angle_alpha   90.00
_cell.angle_beta   90.00
_cell.angle_gamma   90.00
#
_symmetry.space_group_name_H-M   'P 1'
#
loop_
_entity.id
_entity.type
_entity.pdbx_description
1 polymer ?
#
loop_
_entity_poly.entity_id
_entity_poly.type
_entity_poly.pdbx_seq_one_letter_code
_entity_poly.pdbx_strand_id
1 'polypeptide(L)' 'MKAPRRGSIATFNSVKVFSGSDRAAVDRAVEVWLARHPRIHLIEAIVTESTTDASTCVCITLFFHEPPLAVIVPVATMN' A
#
# COMPACT_ATOMS: atom_id res chain seq x y z
N MET A 1 34.11 13.90 7.87
CA MET A 1 33.22 13.15 6.96
C MET A 1 31.96 12.79 7.73
N LYS A 2 30.79 13.29 7.31
CA LYS A 2 29.51 13.08 7.99
C LYS A 2 28.99 11.71 7.56
N ALA A 3 28.82 10.77 8.49
CA ALA A 3 28.31 9.43 8.16
C ALA A 3 26.96 9.54 7.44
N PRO A 4 26.69 8.72 6.41
CA PRO A 4 25.36 8.67 5.81
C PRO A 4 24.39 8.25 6.91
N ARG A 5 23.36 9.07 7.14
CA ARG A 5 22.22 8.63 7.96
C ARG A 5 21.69 7.38 7.26
N ARG A 6 21.89 6.19 7.85
CA ARG A 6 21.12 5.01 7.47
C ARG A 6 19.67 5.42 7.62
N GLY A 7 19.00 5.71 6.51
CA GLY A 7 17.55 5.89 6.52
C GLY A 7 16.99 4.64 7.17
N SER A 8 16.21 4.80 8.24
CA SER A 8 15.44 3.68 8.76
C SER A 8 14.56 3.21 7.61
N ILE A 9 14.80 2.01 7.09
CA ILE A 9 13.90 1.37 6.14
C ILE A 9 12.57 1.28 6.88
N ALA A 10 11.61 2.14 6.52
CA ALA A 10 10.31 2.11 7.12
C ALA A 10 9.70 0.73 6.81
N THR A 11 9.42 -0.05 7.84
CA THR A 11 8.93 -1.42 7.67
C THR A 11 7.46 -1.40 7.27
N PHE A 12 7.13 -2.12 6.21
CA PHE A 12 5.73 -2.40 5.82
C PHE A 12 5.36 -3.81 6.28
N ASN A 13 4.06 -4.04 6.51
CA ASN A 13 3.54 -5.39 6.76
C ASN A 13 2.55 -5.84 5.69
N SER A 14 2.22 -4.99 4.73
CA SER A 14 1.21 -5.25 3.70
C SER A 14 1.53 -4.53 2.40
N VAL A 15 1.03 -5.10 1.30
CA VAL A 15 1.19 -4.59 -0.07
C VAL A 15 -0.15 -4.64 -0.80
N LYS A 16 -0.47 -3.58 -1.56
CA LYS A 16 -1.64 -3.53 -2.44
C LYS A 16 -1.21 -3.11 -3.84
N VAL A 17 -1.61 -3.88 -4.84
CA VAL A 17 -1.29 -3.61 -6.24
C VAL A 17 -2.57 -3.26 -6.99
N PHE A 18 -2.49 -2.21 -7.80
CA PHE A 18 -3.51 -1.80 -8.77
C PHE A 18 -2.85 -1.78 -10.15
N SER A 19 -3.48 -2.36 -11.16
CA SER A 19 -2.96 -2.32 -12.52
C SER A 19 -4.07 -2.23 -13.55
N GLY A 20 -3.75 -1.64 -14.69
CA GLY A 20 -4.70 -1.46 -15.78
C GLY A 20 -4.13 -0.65 -16.93
N SER A 21 -4.82 -0.70 -18.07
CA SER A 21 -4.48 0.07 -19.28
C SER A 21 -5.02 1.50 -19.28
N ASP A 22 -6.01 1.80 -18.43
CA ASP A 22 -6.54 3.14 -18.22
C ASP A 22 -5.97 3.72 -16.91
N ARG A 23 -5.04 4.68 -17.07
CA ARG A 23 -4.41 5.36 -15.95
C ARG A 23 -5.40 6.05 -15.02
N ALA A 24 -6.39 6.74 -15.58
CA ALA A 24 -7.36 7.48 -14.78
C ALA A 24 -8.26 6.54 -13.95
N ALA A 25 -8.63 5.40 -14.53
CA ALA A 25 -9.37 4.38 -13.80
C ALA A 25 -8.55 3.76 -12.66
N VAL A 26 -7.25 3.51 -12.88
CA VAL A 26 -6.33 2.97 -11.85
C VAL A 26 -6.13 3.99 -10.72
N ASP A 27 -5.87 5.25 -11.04
CA ASP A 27 -5.71 6.31 -10.03
C ASP A 27 -6.98 6.45 -9.18
N ARG A 28 -8.16 6.46 -9.81
CA ARG A 28 -9.45 6.52 -9.10
C ARG A 28 -9.66 5.30 -8.20
N ALA A 29 -9.25 4.10 -8.63
CA ALA A 29 -9.35 2.90 -7.82
C ALA A 29 -8.45 2.98 -6.57
N VAL A 30 -7.24 3.55 -6.71
CA VAL A 30 -6.35 3.82 -5.58
C VAL A 30 -7.00 4.79 -4.60
N GLU A 31 -7.52 5.93 -5.08
CA GLU A 31 -8.19 6.93 -4.23
C GLU A 31 -9.36 6.35 -3.44
N VAL A 32 -10.24 5.61 -4.13
CA VAL A 32 -11.40 4.96 -3.50
C VAL A 32 -10.96 3.93 -2.46
N TRP A 33 -9.90 3.18 -2.73
CA TRP A 33 -9.39 2.19 -1.79
C TRP A 33 -8.76 2.85 -0.56
N LEU A 34 -7.94 3.90 -0.73
CA LEU A 34 -7.34 4.65 0.36
C LEU A 34 -8.43 5.28 1.26
N ALA A 35 -9.47 5.87 0.67
CA ALA A 35 -10.60 6.44 1.41
C ALA A 35 -11.35 5.41 2.27
N ARG A 36 -11.38 4.14 1.84
CA ARG A 36 -12.01 3.03 2.58
C ARG A 36 -11.11 2.44 3.68
N HIS A 37 -9.81 2.74 3.67
CA HIS A 37 -8.84 2.20 4.62
C HIS A 37 -8.11 3.33 5.38
N PRO A 38 -8.83 4.23 6.07
CA PRO A 38 -8.23 5.43 6.69
C PRO A 38 -7.25 5.12 7.83
N ARG A 39 -7.22 3.87 8.31
CA ARG A 39 -6.32 3.43 9.40
C ARG A 39 -4.96 2.94 8.91
N ILE A 40 -4.75 2.76 7.60
CA ILE A 40 -3.45 2.32 7.10
C ILE A 40 -2.45 3.46 7.19
N HIS A 41 -1.20 3.12 7.46
CA HIS A 41 -0.10 4.05 7.33
C HIS A 41 0.64 3.75 6.02
N LEU A 42 0.43 4.59 5.00
CA LEU A 42 1.13 4.45 3.72
C LEU A 42 2.61 4.74 3.91
N ILE A 43 3.46 3.79 3.57
CA ILE A 43 4.92 3.90 3.65
C ILE A 43 5.47 4.42 2.33
N GLU A 44 5.08 3.78 1.22
CA GLU A 44 5.59 4.08 -0.10
C GLU A 44 4.56 3.71 -1.18
N ALA A 45 4.55 4.46 -2.27
CA ALA A 45 3.80 4.15 -3.47
C ALA A 45 4.77 4.14 -4.66
N ILE A 46 4.87 3.01 -5.35
CA ILE A 46 5.70 2.85 -6.55
C ILE A 46 4.76 2.78 -7.75
N VAL A 47 4.99 3.65 -8.72
CA VAL A 47 4.29 3.63 -10.01
C VAL A 47 5.24 3.07 -11.05
N THR A 48 4.81 2.00 -11.72
CA THR A 48 5.49 1.41 -12.87
C THR A 48 4.59 1.52 -14.09
N GLU A 49 5.17 2.01 -15.18
CA GLU A 49 4.49 2.10 -16.46
C GLU A 49 5.22 1.24 -17.48
N SER A 50 4.46 0.56 -18.32
CA SER A 50 4.98 -0.22 -19.43
C SER A 50 4.20 0.15 -20.67
N THR A 51 4.94 0.64 -21.66
CA THR A 51 4.38 1.04 -22.96
C THR A 51 4.90 0.13 -24.04
N THR A 52 3.99 -0.35 -24.88
CA THR A 52 4.26 -1.07 -26.12
C THR A 52 3.71 -0.24 -27.28
N ASP A 53 4.09 -0.58 -28.52
CA ASP A 53 3.64 0.14 -29.73
C ASP A 53 2.10 0.22 -29.88
N ALA A 54 1.36 -0.66 -29.20
CA ALA A 54 -0.10 -0.74 -29.28
C ALA A 54 -0.85 -0.42 -27.98
N SER A 55 -0.18 -0.32 -26.82
CA SER A 55 -0.85 -0.09 -25.54
C SER A 55 0.08 0.39 -24.43
N THR A 56 -0.45 1.18 -23.50
CA THR A 56 0.21 1.52 -22.23
C THR A 56 -0.51 0.82 -21.09
N CYS A 57 0.25 0.31 -20.12
CA CYS A 57 -0.25 -0.23 -18.86
C CYS A 57 0.43 0.48 -17.70
N VAL A 58 -0.34 0.78 -16.65
CA VAL A 58 0.17 1.31 -15.39
C VAL A 58 -0.03 0.27 -14.28
N CYS A 59 0.91 0.22 -13.36
CA CYS A 59 0.86 -0.53 -12.12
C CYS A 59 1.22 0.42 -10.96
N ILE A 60 0.37 0.47 -9.94
CA ILE A 60 0.61 1.22 -8.70
C ILE A 60 0.70 0.22 -7.56
N THR A 61 1.86 0.15 -6.94
CA THR A 61 2.14 -0.71 -5.79
C THR A 61 2.24 0.14 -4.54
N LEU A 62 1.34 -0.08 -3.59
CA LEU A 62 1.32 0.57 -2.28
C LEU A 62 1.94 -0.36 -1.24
N PHE A 63 2.95 0.11 -0.53
CA PHE A 63 3.51 -0.51 0.66
C PHE A 63 2.99 0.23 1.88
N PHE A 64 2.37 -0.48 2.82
CA PHE A 64 1.73 0.15 3.97
C PHE A 64 1.81 -0.71 5.22
N HIS A 65 1.54 -0.07 6.36
CA HIS A 65 1.29 -0.75 7.61
C HIS A 65 -0.22 -0.82 7.85
N GLU A 66 -0.77 -2.03 7.92
CA GLU A 66 -2.12 -2.27 8.42
C GLU A 66 -2.05 -2.52 9.93
N PRO A 67 -2.78 -1.76 10.76
CA PRO A 67 -2.81 -2.01 12.18
C PRO A 67 -3.43 -3.39 12.46
N PRO A 68 -2.98 -4.10 13.52
CA PRO A 68 -3.61 -5.35 13.91
C PRO A 68 -5.12 -5.15 14.08
N LEU A 69 -5.91 -6.06 13.50
CA LEU A 69 -7.31 -6.15 13.89
C LEU A 69 -7.34 -6.40 15.38
N ALA A 70 -8.04 -5.56 16.14
CA ALA A 70 -8.28 -5.81 17.55
C ALA A 70 -9.02 -7.15 17.66
N VAL A 71 -8.28 -8.23 17.89
CA VAL A 71 -8.85 -9.53 18.17
C VAL A 71 -9.50 -9.38 19.54
N ILE A 72 -10.83 -9.28 19.56
CA ILE A 72 -11.59 -9.43 20.79
C ILE A 72 -11.44 -10.90 21.17
N VAL A 73 -10.44 -11.21 22.00
CA VAL A 73 -10.36 -12.52 22.64
C VAL A 73 -11.45 -12.52 23.71
N PRO A 74 -12.50 -13.35 23.61
CA PRO A 74 -13.41 -13.52 24.75
C PRO A 74 -12.55 -14.05 25.90
N VAL A 75 -12.48 -13.30 26.99
CA VAL A 75 -11.97 -13.80 28.27
C VAL A 75 -12.85 -14.99 28.63
N ALA A 76 -12.37 -16.20 28.35
CA ALA A 76 -12.94 -17.40 28.89
C ALA A 76 -12.65 -17.36 30.39
N THR A 77 -13.70 -17.15 31.17
CA THR A 77 -13.73 -17.18 32.62
C THR A 77 -13.01 -18.44 33.11
N MET A 78 -11.84 -18.28 33.72
CA MET A 78 -11.22 -19.33 34.54
C MET A 78 -12.09 -19.50 35.78
N ASN A 79 -12.76 -20.65 35.87
CA ASN A 79 -13.30 -21.21 37.10
C ASN A 79 -12.32 -22.27 37.62
#